data_AF-T0MMH3-F1
#
_entry.id   AF-T0MMH3-F1
#
_cell.length_a   1.000
_cell.length_b   1.000
_cell.length_c   1.000
_cell.angle_alpha   90.00
_cell.angle_beta   90.00
_cell.angle_gamma   90.00
#
_symmetry.space_group_name_H-M   'P 1'
#
loop_
_entity.id
_entity.type
_entity.pdbx_description
1 polymer ?
#
loop_
_entity_poly.entity_id
_entity_poly.type
_entity_poly.pdbx_seq_one_letter_code
_entity_poly.pdbx_strand_id
1 'polypeptide(L)'
;MYEVSDETEHCINNDNNRMIKASPNSKIYGLDSYNICKRFKVGDRVYKRVFNNKKKLGPKYELVTKEIIKVGDRGYWVKLDDEANWTHIRNIKLLRGGSMW
;
A
#
# COMPACT_ATOMS: atom_id res chain seq x y z
N MET A 1 29.70 24.06 4.33
CA MET A 1 28.49 23.55 3.64
C MET A 1 27.96 22.23 4.22
N TYR A 2 28.71 21.52 5.07
CA TYR A 2 28.24 20.30 5.74
C TYR A 2 27.37 20.58 6.99
N GLU A 3 27.67 21.65 7.74
CA GLU A 3 26.98 21.99 9.00
C GLU A 3 25.46 22.18 8.87
N VAL A 4 25.00 22.84 7.79
CA VAL A 4 23.56 23.07 7.56
C VAL A 4 22.84 21.76 7.19
N SER A 5 23.52 20.82 6.55
CA SER A 5 22.93 19.54 6.16
C SER A 5 22.67 18.66 7.38
N ASP A 6 23.65 18.59 8.29
CA ASP A 6 23.57 17.77 9.49
C ASP A 6 22.52 18.30 10.48
N GLU A 7 22.44 19.63 10.64
CA GLU A 7 21.39 20.27 11.44
C GLU A 7 19.99 20.06 10.84
N THR A 8 19.86 20.15 9.51
CA THR A 8 18.59 19.94 8.82
C THR A 8 18.10 18.50 9.00
N GLU A 9 19.00 17.52 8.86
CA GLU A 9 18.66 16.11 9.08
C GLU A 9 18.24 15.84 10.53
N HIS A 10 18.92 16.46 11.50
CA HIS A 10 18.57 16.34 12.91
C HIS A 10 17.16 16.85 13.21
N CYS A 11 16.79 18.02 12.69
CA CYS A 11 15.46 18.61 12.88
C CYS A 11 14.36 17.77 12.24
N ILE A 12 14.54 17.30 10.99
CA ILE A 12 13.55 16.47 10.29
C ILE A 12 13.27 15.17 11.06
N ASN A 13 14.32 14.56 11.62
CA ASN A 13 14.20 13.28 12.30
C ASN A 13 13.61 13.39 13.71
N ASN A 14 13.87 14.48 14.43
CA ASN A 14 13.49 14.62 15.84
C ASN A 14 12.25 15.50 16.08
N ASP A 15 11.85 16.33 15.12
CA ASP A 15 10.67 17.17 15.28
C ASP A 15 9.37 16.37 15.21
N ASN A 16 8.45 16.70 16.12
CA ASN A 16 7.13 16.09 16.17
C ASN A 16 6.27 16.58 15.01
N ASN A 17 5.81 15.66 14.18
CA ASN A 17 4.80 15.97 13.18
C ASN A 17 3.41 16.01 13.85
N ARG A 18 2.76 17.18 13.82
CA ARG A 18 1.46 17.42 14.48
C ARG A 18 0.34 16.48 14.04
N MET A 19 0.34 16.00 12.80
CA MET A 19 -0.71 15.10 12.30
C MET A 19 -0.57 13.67 12.83
N ILE A 20 0.67 13.20 13.02
CA ILE A 20 0.96 11.85 13.50
C ILE A 20 1.34 11.81 14.99
N LYS A 21 1.42 12.99 15.64
CA LYS A 21 1.75 13.21 17.06
C LYS A 21 3.01 12.47 17.53
N ALA A 22 4.00 12.36 16.65
CA ALA A 22 5.25 11.65 16.89
C ALA A 22 6.35 12.20 15.96
N SER A 23 7.61 12.03 16.35
CA SER A 23 8.75 12.26 15.46
C SER A 23 9.07 11.00 14.67
N PRO A 24 9.69 11.10 13.48
CA PRO A 24 10.16 9.94 12.75
C PRO A 24 11.05 9.02 13.63
N ASN A 25 11.96 9.62 14.40
CA ASN A 25 12.85 8.88 15.28
C ASN A 25 12.09 8.09 16.36
N SER A 26 11.05 8.69 16.96
CA SER A 26 10.22 8.00 17.97
C SER A 26 9.39 6.86 17.38
N LYS A 27 9.10 6.84 16.07
CA LYS A 27 8.40 5.72 15.41
C LYS A 27 9.32 4.60 14.94
N ILE A 28 10.59 4.92 14.68
CA ILE A 28 11.59 3.92 14.30
C ILE A 28 12.00 3.11 15.54
N TYR A 29 12.16 3.78 16.67
CA TYR A 29 12.60 3.16 17.93
C TYR A 29 11.46 2.89 18.92
N GLY A 30 10.31 3.56 18.77
CA GLY A 30 9.09 3.26 19.52
C GLY A 30 8.28 2.18 18.81
N LEU A 31 8.04 1.09 19.53
CA LEU A 31 7.37 -0.10 19.03
C LEU A 31 5.88 0.14 18.74
N ASP A 32 5.55 0.70 17.58
CA ASP A 32 4.16 0.82 17.14
C ASP A 32 3.68 -0.48 16.49
N SER A 33 2.79 -1.18 17.19
CA SER A 33 2.12 -2.39 16.73
C SER A 33 1.11 -2.05 15.63
N TYR A 34 1.52 -2.19 14.37
CA TYR A 34 0.63 -1.96 13.23
C TYR A 34 -0.38 -3.11 13.09
N ASN A 35 -1.64 -2.82 13.40
CA ASN A 35 -2.78 -3.71 13.14
C ASN A 35 -2.83 -4.11 11.64
N ILE A 36 -2.63 -5.40 11.39
CA ILE A 36 -2.56 -6.00 10.06
C ILE A 36 -3.96 -5.94 9.43
N CYS A 37 -4.12 -5.06 8.45
CA CYS A 37 -5.34 -4.92 7.67
C CYS A 37 -5.45 -6.09 6.67
N LYS A 38 -5.84 -7.29 7.11
CA LYS A 38 -6.07 -8.46 6.23
C LYS A 38 -7.40 -8.32 5.49
N ARG A 39 -7.45 -7.39 4.54
CA ARG A 39 -8.66 -7.11 3.72
C ARG A 39 -8.81 -8.03 2.50
N PHE A 40 -7.78 -8.79 2.16
CA PHE A 40 -7.71 -9.65 0.97
C PHE A 40 -7.15 -11.02 1.33
N LYS A 41 -7.62 -12.07 0.65
CA LYS A 41 -7.19 -13.46 0.83
C LYS A 41 -6.86 -14.12 -0.52
N VAL A 42 -6.18 -15.26 -0.46
CA VAL A 42 -5.93 -16.11 -1.64
C VAL A 42 -7.28 -16.60 -2.19
N GLY A 43 -7.42 -16.63 -3.51
CA GLY A 43 -8.66 -16.95 -4.22
C GLY A 43 -9.60 -15.77 -4.44
N ASP A 44 -9.33 -14.60 -3.85
CA ASP A 44 -10.10 -13.40 -4.13
C ASP A 44 -9.89 -12.96 -5.58
N ARG A 45 -10.98 -12.78 -6.33
CA ARG A 45 -10.96 -12.18 -7.66
C ARG A 45 -10.95 -10.67 -7.55
N VAL A 46 -10.04 -10.01 -8.25
CA VAL A 46 -9.83 -8.56 -8.16
C VAL A 46 -9.67 -7.94 -9.55
N TYR A 47 -9.99 -6.66 -9.66
CA TYR A 47 -9.58 -5.82 -10.78
C TYR A 47 -8.33 -5.05 -10.43
N LYS A 48 -7.32 -5.05 -11.30
CA LYS A 48 -6.11 -4.24 -11.16
C LYS A 48 -6.32 -2.85 -11.74
N ARG A 49 -5.75 -1.82 -11.11
CA ARG A 49 -5.82 -0.43 -11.57
C ARG A 49 -4.92 -0.22 -12.78
N VAL A 50 -5.44 0.47 -13.81
CA VAL A 50 -4.64 0.90 -14.96
C VAL A 50 -3.85 2.16 -14.58
N PHE A 51 -2.53 2.10 -14.72
CA PHE A 51 -1.67 3.28 -14.55
C PHE A 51 -1.53 4.03 -15.87
N ASN A 52 -1.43 5.37 -15.81
CA ASN A 52 -1.26 6.24 -16.98
C ASN A 52 -2.26 5.99 -18.12
N ASN A 53 -3.56 5.97 -17.80
CA ASN A 53 -4.56 5.93 -18.85
C ASN A 53 -4.49 7.23 -19.67
N LYS A 54 -3.90 7.16 -20.87
CA LYS A 54 -3.70 8.30 -21.78
C LYS A 54 -5.03 8.92 -22.25
N LYS A 55 -6.16 8.21 -22.10
CA LYS A 55 -7.50 8.72 -22.36
C LYS A 55 -8.12 9.18 -21.04
N LYS A 56 -8.42 10.49 -20.92
CA LYS A 56 -9.06 11.10 -19.72
C LYS A 56 -10.35 10.41 -19.26
N LEU A 57 -11.05 9.70 -20.16
CA LEU A 57 -12.30 8.97 -19.91
C LEU A 57 -12.15 7.45 -19.96
N GLY A 58 -10.92 6.92 -20.00
CA GLY A 58 -10.70 5.48 -20.07
C GLY A 58 -11.01 4.77 -18.74
N PRO A 59 -11.15 3.43 -18.77
CA PRO A 59 -11.46 2.66 -17.58
C PRO A 59 -10.34 2.79 -16.54
N LYS A 60 -10.74 2.96 -15.27
CA LYS A 60 -9.82 3.09 -14.13
C LYS A 60 -9.16 1.76 -13.74
N TYR A 61 -9.81 0.66 -14.07
CA TYR A 61 -9.35 -0.70 -13.81
C TYR A 61 -9.26 -1.49 -15.11
N GLU A 62 -8.39 -2.49 -15.14
CA GLU A 62 -8.33 -3.46 -16.21
C GLU A 62 -9.67 -4.16 -16.33
N LEU A 63 -10.12 -4.40 -17.56
CA LEU A 63 -11.40 -5.07 -17.83
C LEU A 63 -11.31 -6.59 -17.64
N VAL A 64 -10.12 -7.09 -17.31
CA VAL A 64 -9.84 -8.50 -17.02
C VAL A 64 -9.72 -8.66 -15.51
N THR A 65 -10.39 -9.69 -14.98
CA THR A 65 -10.26 -10.06 -13.56
C THR A 65 -9.01 -10.90 -13.36
N LYS A 66 -8.29 -10.66 -12.27
CA LYS A 66 -7.14 -11.45 -11.83
C LYS A 66 -7.45 -12.12 -10.49
N GLU A 67 -6.84 -13.25 -10.20
CA GLU A 67 -6.97 -13.93 -8.90
C GLU A 67 -5.75 -13.69 -8.01
N ILE A 68 -5.98 -13.49 -6.70
CA ILE A 68 -4.89 -13.45 -5.73
C ILE A 68 -4.39 -14.87 -5.46
N ILE A 69 -3.14 -15.15 -5.84
CA ILE A 69 -2.48 -16.45 -5.59
C ILE A 69 -1.64 -16.43 -4.30
N LYS A 70 -1.23 -15.25 -3.82
CA LYS A 70 -0.48 -15.11 -2.57
C LYS A 70 -0.72 -13.75 -1.92
N VAL A 71 -0.78 -13.73 -0.60
CA VAL A 71 -0.80 -12.50 0.21
C VAL A 71 0.51 -12.40 0.96
N GLY A 72 1.17 -11.24 0.90
CA GLY A 72 2.41 -10.99 1.63
C GLY A 72 2.15 -10.88 3.13
N ASP A 73 3.17 -11.12 3.95
CA ASP A 73 3.04 -11.32 5.39
C ASP A 73 2.39 -10.13 6.13
N ARG A 74 2.63 -8.91 5.65
CA ARG A 74 2.04 -7.68 6.20
C ARG A 74 0.66 -7.31 5.62
N GLY A 75 0.14 -8.08 4.67
CA GLY A 75 -1.17 -7.86 4.04
C GLY A 75 -1.26 -6.68 3.06
N TYR A 76 -0.19 -5.91 2.86
CA TYR A 76 -0.18 -4.75 1.94
C TYR A 76 0.07 -5.11 0.47
N TRP A 77 0.59 -6.31 0.22
CA TRP A 77 1.02 -6.76 -1.11
C TRP A 77 0.38 -8.10 -1.43
N VAL A 78 -0.04 -8.26 -2.67
CA VAL A 78 -0.58 -9.52 -3.19
C VAL A 78 0.11 -9.90 -4.49
N LYS A 79 0.20 -11.19 -4.75
CA LYS A 79 0.63 -11.76 -6.02
C LYS A 79 -0.61 -12.16 -6.81
N LEU A 80 -0.67 -11.77 -8.08
CA LEU A 80 -1.76 -12.11 -8.99
C LEU A 80 -1.33 -13.25 -9.92
N ASP A 81 -2.28 -14.09 -10.32
CA ASP A 81 -2.12 -15.24 -11.22
C ASP A 81 -1.32 -14.98 -12.51
N ASP A 82 -1.53 -13.82 -13.13
CA ASP A 82 -0.92 -13.42 -14.40
C ASP A 82 0.02 -12.21 -14.22
N GLU A 83 0.75 -12.15 -13.11
CA GLU A 83 1.72 -11.08 -12.82
C GLU A 83 3.03 -11.61 -12.25
N ALA A 84 4.14 -11.27 -12.90
CA ALA A 84 5.47 -11.53 -12.37
C ALA A 84 5.79 -10.69 -11.12
N ASN A 85 5.14 -9.56 -10.92
CA ASN A 85 5.43 -8.63 -9.82
C ASN A 85 4.37 -8.65 -8.71
N TRP A 86 4.78 -8.26 -7.50
CA TRP A 86 3.86 -8.03 -6.39
C TRP A 86 3.08 -6.73 -6.62
N THR A 87 1.78 -6.75 -6.34
CA THR A 87 0.88 -5.60 -6.48
C THR A 87 0.42 -5.13 -5.12
N HIS A 88 0.53 -3.82 -4.86
CA HIS A 88 0.04 -3.22 -3.61
C HIS A 88 -1.50 -3.23 -3.58
N ILE A 89 -2.11 -3.56 -2.44
CA ILE A 89 -3.58 -3.69 -2.28
C ILE A 89 -4.38 -2.42 -2.60
N ARG A 90 -3.74 -1.24 -2.60
CA ARG A 90 -4.35 0.04 -3.01
C ARG A 90 -4.64 0.11 -4.52
N ASN A 91 -3.98 -0.74 -5.30
CA ASN A 91 -4.05 -0.76 -6.76
C ASN A 91 -4.92 -1.91 -7.27
N ILE A 92 -5.65 -2.59 -6.38
CA ILE A 92 -6.61 -3.61 -6.75
C ILE A 92 -7.98 -3.29 -6.14
N LYS A 93 -9.04 -3.82 -6.73
CA LYS A 93 -10.41 -3.71 -6.25
C LYS A 93 -11.05 -5.08 -6.26
N LEU A 94 -11.55 -5.53 -5.11
CA LEU A 94 -12.27 -6.81 -5.01
C LEU A 94 -13.47 -6.83 -5.96
N LEU A 95 -13.60 -7.92 -6.72
CA LEU A 95 -14.77 -8.24 -7.51
C LEU A 95 -15.89 -8.64 -6.54
N ARG A 96 -16.75 -7.70 -6.15
CA ARG A 96 -17.88 -8.00 -5.28
C ARG A 96 -18.93 -8.80 -6.05
N GLY A 97 -18.91 -10.11 -5.86
CA GLY A 97 -20.03 -11.03 -6.09
C GLY A 97 -20.26 -11.86 -4.83
N GLY A 98 -21.22 -11.44 -4.01
CA GLY A 98 -21.91 -12.20 -2.95
C GLY A 98 -21.10 -13.05 -1.96
N SER A 99 -20.79 -12.52 -0.77
CA SER A 99 -21.30 -13.12 0.47
C SER A 99 -21.06 -12.17 1.65
N MET A 100 -22.15 -11.86 2.34
CA MET A 100 -22.22 -11.10 3.58
C MET A 100 -22.41 -12.17 4.66
N TRP A 101 -21.35 -12.46 5.41
CA TRP A 101 -21.41 -13.08 6.73
C TRP A 101 -20.28 -12.46 7.56
#